data_AF-A0A256ZTL1-F1
#
_entry.id   AF-A0A256ZTL1-F1
#
_cell.length_a   1.000
_cell.length_b   1.000
_cell.length_c   1.000
_cell.angle_alpha   90.00
_cell.angle_beta   90.00
_cell.angle_gamma   90.00
#
_symmetry.space_group_name_H-M   'P 1'
#
loop_
_entity.id
_entity.type
_entity.pdbx_description
1 polymer ?
#
loop_
_entity_poly.entity_id
_entity_poly.type
_entity_poly.pdbx_seq_one_letter_code
_entity_poly.pdbx_strand_id
1 'polypeptide(L)'
;IGLIFFPAIQAVPCFLESVLTGKNVPCLIPAAIDQDPYWRVTRDVAPKLGFYKPAQIHSKFLPGLGRGGKMSASQPETCIFTVDPPELAEKKVFNAFTGGQPTMEEQKKYGGNPEVCTVYQYMYYLFEEDDKKVKELWENCKSGKIICGECKSILAKKVKDFLVEHQRKREKAKNVVEEYFLEV
;
A
#
# COMPACT_ATOMS: atom_id res chain seq x y z
N ILE A 1 31.87 6.04 1.70
CA ILE A 1 32.06 4.61 1.33
C ILE A 1 30.82 3.77 1.71
N GLY A 2 30.28 3.84 2.93
CA GLY A 2 29.12 3.04 3.35
C GLY A 2 27.88 3.08 2.43
N LEU A 3 27.44 4.28 2.00
CA LEU A 3 26.29 4.42 1.09
C LEU A 3 26.50 3.74 -0.27
N ILE A 4 27.73 3.69 -0.76
CA ILE A 4 28.07 3.05 -2.05
C ILE A 4 27.96 1.53 -1.94
N PHE A 5 28.24 0.97 -0.76
CA PHE A 5 28.17 -0.47 -0.49
C PHE A 5 26.76 -0.95 -0.13
N PHE A 6 25.87 -0.06 0.28
CA PHE A 6 24.50 -0.39 0.70
C PHE A 6 23.68 -1.20 -0.31
N PRO A 7 23.75 -0.97 -1.64
CA PRO A 7 23.09 -1.83 -2.63
C PRO A 7 23.46 -3.32 -2.51
N ALA A 8 24.72 -3.62 -2.16
CA ALA A 8 25.17 -4.99 -1.95
C ALA A 8 24.52 -5.60 -0.70
N ILE A 9 24.39 -4.81 0.38
CA ILE A 9 23.67 -5.23 1.59
C ILE A 9 22.20 -5.53 1.28
N GLN A 10 21.53 -4.69 0.50
CA GLN A 10 20.14 -4.96 0.10
C GLN A 10 20.00 -6.25 -0.73
N ALA A 11 21.03 -6.64 -1.49
CA ALA A 11 21.01 -7.88 -2.28
C ALA A 11 21.12 -9.17 -1.43
N VAL A 12 21.77 -9.11 -0.26
CA VAL A 12 22.08 -10.29 0.57
C VAL A 12 20.86 -11.16 0.90
N PRO A 13 19.70 -10.62 1.31
CA PRO A 13 18.50 -11.42 1.59
C PRO A 13 18.03 -12.30 0.42
N CYS A 14 18.39 -11.97 -0.82
CA CYS A 14 18.05 -12.80 -1.99
C CYS A 14 18.73 -14.18 -1.96
N PHE A 15 19.81 -14.31 -1.19
CA PHE A 15 20.66 -15.50 -1.17
C PHE A 15 20.74 -16.15 0.22
N LEU A 16 20.21 -15.49 1.27
CA LEU A 16 20.37 -15.91 2.66
C LEU A 16 19.92 -17.35 2.89
N GLU A 17 18.71 -17.71 2.45
CA GLU A 17 18.18 -19.07 2.56
C GLU A 17 19.06 -20.10 1.83
N SER A 18 19.62 -19.71 0.68
CA SER A 18 20.50 -20.59 -0.08
C SER A 18 21.81 -20.89 0.66
N VAL A 19 22.34 -19.89 1.35
CA VAL A 19 23.55 -20.03 2.17
C VAL A 19 23.27 -20.89 3.40
N LEU A 20 22.16 -20.64 4.11
CA LEU A 20 21.79 -21.37 5.32
C LEU A 20 21.51 -22.86 5.05
N THR A 21 20.83 -23.18 3.95
CA THR A 21 20.44 -24.55 3.62
C THR A 21 21.49 -25.32 2.79
N GLY A 22 22.48 -24.62 2.24
CA GLY A 22 23.45 -25.17 1.29
C GLY A 22 22.85 -25.58 -0.07
N LYS A 23 21.59 -25.21 -0.33
CA LYS A 23 20.88 -25.50 -1.58
C LYS A 23 20.61 -24.19 -2.32
N ASN A 24 20.63 -24.21 -3.65
CA ASN A 24 20.25 -23.02 -4.41
C ASN A 24 18.71 -22.88 -4.38
N VAL A 25 18.21 -21.95 -3.56
CA VAL A 25 16.77 -21.75 -3.31
C VAL A 25 16.28 -20.52 -4.08
N PRO A 26 15.22 -20.63 -4.91
CA PRO A 26 14.63 -19.48 -5.58
C PRO A 26 14.07 -18.44 -4.61
N CYS A 27 14.37 -17.16 -4.86
CA CYS A 27 13.85 -16.03 -4.08
C CYS A 27 12.75 -15.28 -4.86
N LEU A 28 11.65 -14.93 -4.20
CA LEU A 28 10.59 -14.08 -4.73
C LEU A 28 10.52 -12.76 -3.93
N ILE A 29 10.59 -11.63 -4.64
CA ILE A 29 10.59 -10.30 -4.04
C ILE A 29 9.31 -9.54 -4.42
N PRO A 30 8.33 -9.43 -3.51
CA PRO A 30 7.22 -8.49 -3.65
C PRO A 30 7.65 -7.10 -3.17
N ALA A 31 7.77 -6.14 -4.07
CA ALA A 31 8.17 -4.77 -3.74
C ALA A 31 7.59 -3.73 -4.69
N ALA A 32 7.53 -2.48 -4.27
CA ALA A 32 7.18 -1.39 -5.17
C ALA A 32 8.31 -1.14 -6.20
N ILE A 33 7.96 -0.51 -7.31
CA ILE A 33 8.84 -0.31 -8.47
C ILE A 33 10.11 0.51 -8.17
N ASP A 34 10.12 1.31 -7.12
CA ASP A 34 11.27 2.12 -6.71
C ASP A 34 12.46 1.29 -6.24
N GLN A 35 12.23 0.06 -5.77
CA GLN A 35 13.29 -0.84 -5.33
C GLN A 35 13.93 -1.63 -6.48
N ASP A 36 13.28 -1.65 -7.67
CA ASP A 36 13.72 -2.39 -8.85
C ASP A 36 15.20 -2.19 -9.25
N PRO A 37 15.79 -0.97 -9.16
CA PRO A 37 17.20 -0.77 -9.49
C PRO A 37 18.17 -1.65 -8.70
N TYR A 38 17.91 -1.89 -7.40
CA TYR A 38 18.74 -2.75 -6.56
C TYR A 38 18.72 -4.19 -7.07
N TRP A 39 17.51 -4.68 -7.35
CA TRP A 39 17.27 -6.07 -7.70
C TRP A 39 17.70 -6.41 -9.11
N ARG A 40 17.61 -5.45 -10.04
CA ARG A 40 18.15 -5.61 -11.39
C ARG A 40 19.65 -5.90 -11.36
N VAL A 41 20.41 -5.13 -10.57
CA VAL A 41 21.85 -5.38 -10.39
C VAL A 41 22.08 -6.72 -9.70
N THR A 42 21.29 -7.07 -8.68
CA THR A 42 21.37 -8.38 -8.01
C THR A 42 21.19 -9.54 -8.98
N ARG A 43 20.27 -9.43 -9.95
CA ARG A 43 20.02 -10.46 -10.98
C ARG A 43 21.20 -10.64 -11.94
N ASP A 44 21.97 -9.59 -12.20
CA ASP A 44 23.17 -9.67 -13.05
C ASP A 44 24.37 -10.31 -12.32
N VAL A 45 24.42 -10.14 -10.99
CA VAL A 45 25.48 -10.70 -10.14
C VAL A 45 25.17 -12.15 -9.72
N ALA A 46 23.91 -12.49 -9.46
CA ALA A 46 23.51 -13.79 -8.89
C ALA A 46 24.14 -15.02 -9.59
N PRO A 47 24.12 -15.14 -10.94
CA PRO A 47 24.69 -16.31 -11.62
C PRO A 47 26.21 -16.40 -11.47
N LYS A 48 26.92 -15.28 -11.33
CA LYS A 48 28.38 -15.23 -11.12
C LYS A 48 28.77 -15.80 -9.75
N LEU A 49 27.84 -15.76 -8.80
CA LEU A 49 27.98 -16.32 -7.45
C LEU A 49 27.39 -17.74 -7.35
N GLY A 50 26.85 -18.29 -8.44
CA GLY A 50 26.22 -19.61 -8.45
C GLY A 50 24.77 -19.64 -7.92
N PHE A 51 24.14 -18.49 -7.68
CA PHE A 51 22.76 -18.40 -7.20
C PHE A 51 21.76 -18.20 -8.34
N TYR A 52 20.51 -18.60 -8.09
CA TYR A 52 19.40 -18.24 -8.98
C TYR A 52 19.15 -16.73 -8.97
N LYS A 53 18.70 -16.22 -10.12
CA LYS A 53 18.24 -14.84 -10.23
C LYS A 53 16.94 -14.69 -9.41
N PRO A 54 16.82 -13.70 -8.51
CA PRO A 54 15.57 -13.49 -7.79
C PRO A 54 14.43 -13.12 -8.75
N ALA A 55 13.25 -13.70 -8.52
CA ALA A 55 12.01 -13.34 -9.19
C ALA A 55 11.37 -12.13 -8.48
N GLN A 56 10.59 -11.34 -9.19
CA GLN A 56 10.03 -10.09 -8.67
C GLN A 56 8.58 -9.90 -9.09
N ILE A 57 7.79 -9.34 -8.18
CA ILE A 57 6.43 -8.85 -8.44
C ILE A 57 6.38 -7.39 -8.01
N HIS A 58 6.11 -6.50 -8.98
CA HIS A 58 6.05 -5.07 -8.73
C HIS A 58 4.66 -4.64 -8.27
N SER A 59 4.58 -3.95 -7.15
CA SER A 59 3.34 -3.30 -6.69
C SER A 59 3.25 -1.85 -7.16
N LYS A 60 2.03 -1.39 -7.41
CA LYS A 60 1.75 0.04 -7.57
C LYS A 60 1.77 0.71 -6.19
N PHE A 61 2.21 1.97 -6.16
CA PHE A 61 2.07 2.77 -4.95
C PHE A 61 0.61 3.06 -4.66
N LEU A 62 0.25 2.95 -3.38
CA LEU A 62 -0.99 3.52 -2.90
C LEU A 62 -0.83 5.05 -2.88
N PRO A 63 -1.78 5.80 -3.44
CA PRO A 63 -1.70 7.25 -3.50
C PRO A 63 -1.85 7.85 -2.09
N GLY A 64 -1.31 9.05 -1.88
CA GLY A 64 -1.65 9.83 -0.69
C GLY A 64 -3.11 10.30 -0.74
N LEU A 65 -3.60 10.83 0.38
CA LEU A 65 -4.96 11.37 0.47
C LEU A 65 -5.15 12.66 -0.34
N GLY A 66 -4.06 13.37 -0.65
CA GLY A 66 -4.06 14.59 -1.48
C GLY A 66 -4.13 14.34 -2.99
N ARG A 67 -4.22 15.41 -3.79
CA ARG A 67 -4.33 15.32 -5.26
C ARG A 67 -3.04 14.82 -5.90
N GLY A 68 -3.06 13.61 -6.45
CA GLY A 68 -1.95 13.04 -7.24
C GLY A 68 -0.64 12.83 -6.46
N GLY A 69 -0.71 12.89 -5.12
CA GLY A 69 0.48 12.86 -4.25
C GLY A 69 0.88 11.46 -3.81
N LYS A 70 2.12 11.34 -3.34
CA LYS A 70 2.59 10.18 -2.56
C LYS A 70 2.20 10.38 -1.09
N MET A 71 2.05 9.28 -0.35
CA MET A 71 2.04 9.37 1.12
C MET A 71 3.37 9.94 1.60
N SER A 72 3.33 10.91 2.51
CA SER A 72 4.54 11.47 3.11
C SER A 72 4.42 11.51 4.63
N ALA A 73 5.40 10.92 5.32
CA ALA A 73 5.50 11.03 6.77
C ALA A 73 5.74 12.47 7.25
N SER A 74 6.32 13.33 6.41
CA SER A 74 6.52 14.76 6.72
C SER A 74 5.27 15.61 6.50
N GLN A 75 4.22 15.06 5.89
CA GLN A 75 2.92 15.71 5.69
C GLN A 75 1.82 14.78 6.23
N PRO A 76 1.63 14.72 7.56
CA PRO A 76 0.75 13.75 8.23
C PRO A 76 -0.69 13.70 7.73
N GLU A 77 -1.21 14.80 7.17
CA GLU A 77 -2.52 14.93 6.58
C GLU A 77 -2.68 14.18 5.25
N THR A 78 -1.56 13.86 4.58
CA THR A 78 -1.55 13.16 3.29
C THR A 78 -1.55 11.63 3.44
N CYS A 79 -1.45 11.10 4.65
CA CYS A 79 -1.36 9.67 4.91
C CYS A 79 -2.13 9.25 6.16
N ILE A 80 -2.50 7.96 6.20
CA ILE A 80 -3.10 7.32 7.36
C ILE A 80 -2.00 6.47 7.99
N PHE A 81 -1.56 6.84 9.19
CA PHE A 81 -0.58 6.04 9.93
C PHE A 81 -1.29 4.86 10.58
N THR A 82 -0.61 3.72 10.67
CA THR A 82 -1.14 2.52 11.35
C THR A 82 -1.36 2.72 12.85
N VAL A 83 -0.78 3.78 13.41
CA VAL A 83 -0.90 4.20 14.81
C VAL A 83 -1.83 5.40 14.99
N ASP A 84 -2.46 5.91 13.93
CA ASP A 84 -3.45 6.98 14.07
C ASP A 84 -4.62 6.48 14.93
N PRO A 85 -5.16 7.32 15.83
CA PRO A 85 -6.46 7.06 16.44
C PRO A 85 -7.52 6.87 15.33
N PRO A 86 -8.43 5.89 15.44
CA PRO A 86 -9.40 5.63 14.38
C PRO A 86 -10.25 6.85 14.00
N GLU A 87 -10.60 7.68 14.97
CA GLU A 87 -11.34 8.94 14.78
C GLU A 87 -10.53 9.98 14.00
N LEU A 88 -9.20 9.99 14.15
CA LEU A 88 -8.33 10.86 13.37
C LEU A 88 -8.24 10.36 11.92
N ALA A 89 -8.09 9.06 11.73
CA ALA A 89 -8.06 8.45 10.39
C ALA A 89 -9.36 8.71 9.62
N GLU A 90 -10.52 8.63 10.29
CA GLU A 90 -11.81 9.02 9.73
C GLU A 90 -11.79 10.48 9.25
N LYS A 91 -11.35 11.43 10.09
CA LYS A 91 -11.23 12.85 9.69
C LYS A 91 -10.32 13.03 8.47
N LYS A 92 -9.19 12.31 8.41
CA LYS A 92 -8.28 12.36 7.27
C LYS A 92 -8.95 11.84 5.99
N VAL A 93 -9.72 10.74 6.05
CA VAL A 93 -10.51 10.23 4.92
C VAL A 93 -11.54 11.27 4.45
N PHE A 94 -12.21 11.95 5.39
CA PHE A 94 -13.17 12.99 5.04
C PHE A 94 -12.52 14.21 4.35
N ASN A 95 -11.26 14.50 4.65
CA ASN A 95 -10.49 15.55 4.01
C ASN A 95 -9.77 15.10 2.72
N ALA A 96 -9.85 13.82 2.36
CA ALA A 96 -9.18 13.28 1.18
C ALA A 96 -9.73 13.88 -0.13
N PHE A 97 -8.85 13.99 -1.11
CA PHE A 97 -9.15 14.46 -2.46
C PHE A 97 -10.14 13.53 -3.16
N THR A 98 -11.17 14.12 -3.75
CA THR A 98 -12.17 13.39 -4.53
C THR A 98 -12.24 13.95 -5.94
N GLY A 99 -12.50 13.07 -6.92
CA GLY A 99 -12.84 13.49 -8.28
C GLY A 99 -14.31 13.86 -8.48
N GLY A 100 -15.06 14.13 -7.42
CA GLY A 100 -16.46 14.55 -7.50
C GLY A 100 -16.63 16.03 -7.80
N GLN A 101 -17.89 16.43 -7.98
CA GLN A 101 -18.28 17.80 -8.27
C GLN A 101 -18.34 18.70 -7.01
N PRO A 102 -18.29 20.03 -7.16
CA PRO A 102 -18.38 20.98 -6.05
C PRO A 102 -19.69 20.86 -5.26
N THR A 103 -20.80 20.57 -5.92
CA THR A 103 -22.13 20.47 -5.29
C THR A 103 -22.76 19.08 -5.47
N MET A 104 -23.67 18.71 -4.57
CA MET A 104 -24.42 17.46 -4.68
C MET A 104 -25.30 17.42 -5.93
N GLU A 105 -25.86 18.55 -6.35
CA GLU A 105 -26.71 18.65 -7.55
C GLU A 105 -25.90 18.39 -8.81
N GLU A 106 -24.72 19.01 -8.94
CA GLU A 106 -23.81 18.74 -10.04
C GLU A 106 -23.31 17.31 -10.03
N GLN A 107 -22.99 16.75 -8.86
CA GLN A 107 -22.59 15.35 -8.72
C GLN A 107 -23.67 14.41 -9.24
N LYS A 108 -24.95 14.66 -8.91
CA LYS A 108 -26.08 13.86 -9.40
C LYS A 108 -26.31 14.03 -10.91
N LYS A 109 -26.04 15.21 -11.46
CA LYS A 109 -26.29 15.53 -12.87
C LYS A 109 -25.17 15.08 -13.80
N TYR A 110 -23.92 15.28 -13.38
CA TYR A 110 -22.72 15.08 -14.21
C TYR A 110 -21.85 13.91 -13.76
N GLY A 111 -22.12 13.34 -12.59
CA GLY A 111 -21.29 12.30 -12.00
C GLY A 111 -19.93 12.82 -11.51
N GLY A 112 -19.16 11.92 -10.91
CA GLY A 112 -17.76 12.15 -10.54
C GLY A 112 -16.78 11.40 -11.44
N ASN A 113 -15.50 11.67 -11.24
CA ASN A 113 -14.38 10.98 -11.88
C ASN A 113 -13.63 10.11 -10.85
N PRO A 114 -13.90 8.79 -10.78
CA PRO A 114 -13.20 7.90 -9.86
C PRO A 114 -11.72 7.69 -10.17
N GLU A 115 -11.26 7.92 -11.42
CA GLU A 115 -9.87 7.68 -11.86
C GLU A 115 -8.86 8.51 -11.06
N VAL A 116 -9.27 9.73 -10.69
CA VAL A 116 -8.45 10.67 -9.92
C VAL A 116 -8.84 10.71 -8.43
N CYS A 117 -9.83 9.93 -8.01
CA CYS A 117 -10.40 9.98 -6.66
C CYS A 117 -9.61 9.08 -5.70
N THR A 118 -8.97 9.65 -4.68
CA THR A 118 -8.16 8.88 -3.73
C THR A 118 -9.01 7.95 -2.87
N VAL A 119 -10.24 8.38 -2.55
CA VAL A 119 -11.23 7.55 -1.82
C VAL A 119 -11.56 6.28 -2.60
N TYR A 120 -11.82 6.40 -3.90
CA TYR A 120 -12.08 5.22 -4.75
C TYR A 120 -10.83 4.35 -4.88
N GLN A 121 -9.65 4.95 -5.07
CA GLN A 121 -8.39 4.22 -5.18
C GLN A 121 -8.09 3.40 -3.91
N TYR A 122 -8.36 3.92 -2.72
CA TYR A 122 -8.23 3.18 -1.46
C TYR A 122 -9.20 2.00 -1.38
N MET A 123 -10.44 2.19 -1.79
CA MET A 123 -11.42 1.10 -1.87
C MET A 123 -10.95 0.02 -2.83
N TYR A 124 -10.51 0.39 -4.04
CA TYR A 124 -10.04 -0.53 -5.07
C TYR A 124 -8.76 -1.29 -4.69
N TYR A 125 -7.78 -0.63 -4.07
CA TYR A 125 -6.49 -1.25 -3.80
C TYR A 125 -6.42 -2.01 -2.47
N LEU A 126 -7.21 -1.63 -1.46
CA LEU A 126 -7.05 -2.15 -0.10
C LEU A 126 -8.32 -2.62 0.59
N PHE A 127 -9.41 -1.85 0.49
CA PHE A 127 -10.50 -1.95 1.45
C PHE A 127 -11.76 -2.66 0.94
N GLU A 128 -11.85 -2.94 -0.36
CA GLU A 128 -12.92 -3.74 -0.93
C GLU A 128 -12.35 -4.95 -1.67
N GLU A 129 -12.71 -6.14 -1.19
CA GLU A 129 -12.23 -7.42 -1.71
C GLU A 129 -13.12 -7.98 -2.82
N ASP A 130 -14.37 -7.48 -2.93
CA ASP A 130 -15.31 -7.90 -3.97
C ASP A 130 -15.22 -6.99 -5.19
N ASP A 131 -14.62 -7.49 -6.27
CA ASP A 131 -14.50 -6.81 -7.56
C ASP A 131 -15.84 -6.26 -8.09
N LYS A 132 -16.96 -6.96 -7.81
CA LYS A 132 -18.29 -6.49 -8.24
C LYS A 132 -18.68 -5.22 -7.50
N LYS A 133 -18.42 -5.13 -6.20
CA LYS A 133 -18.70 -3.93 -5.40
C LYS A 133 -17.81 -2.76 -5.80
N VAL A 134 -16.55 -3.02 -6.12
CA VAL A 134 -15.67 -1.96 -6.62
C VAL A 134 -16.18 -1.43 -7.96
N LYS A 135 -16.56 -2.32 -8.88
CA LYS A 135 -17.16 -1.93 -10.15
C LYS A 135 -18.47 -1.17 -9.96
N GLU A 136 -19.32 -1.60 -9.03
CA GLU A 136 -20.57 -0.91 -8.71
C GLU A 136 -20.31 0.50 -8.16
N LEU A 137 -19.34 0.67 -7.24
CA LEU A 137 -18.95 1.99 -6.73
C LEU A 137 -18.46 2.91 -7.85
N TRP A 138 -17.71 2.38 -8.81
CA TRP A 138 -17.27 3.12 -9.99
C TRP A 138 -18.43 3.61 -10.84
N GLU A 139 -19.36 2.71 -11.20
CA GLU A 139 -20.52 3.01 -12.04
C GLU A 139 -21.48 3.98 -11.33
N ASN A 140 -21.73 3.78 -10.03
CA ASN A 140 -22.55 4.66 -9.21
C ASN A 140 -21.93 6.07 -9.10
N CYS A 141 -20.60 6.18 -9.00
CA CYS A 141 -19.92 7.47 -8.95
C CYS A 141 -19.97 8.19 -10.30
N LYS A 142 -19.68 7.49 -11.41
CA LYS A 142 -19.77 8.06 -12.77
C LYS A 142 -21.18 8.47 -13.16
N SER A 143 -22.21 7.77 -12.68
CA SER A 143 -23.62 8.11 -12.93
C SER A 143 -24.20 9.16 -11.99
N GLY A 144 -23.47 9.55 -10.93
CA GLY A 144 -23.97 10.48 -9.92
C GLY A 144 -24.95 9.86 -8.91
N LYS A 145 -25.14 8.54 -8.93
CA LYS A 145 -26.02 7.81 -8.01
C LYS A 145 -25.49 7.81 -6.58
N ILE A 146 -24.16 7.81 -6.40
CA ILE A 146 -23.49 7.96 -5.11
C ILE A 146 -22.81 9.33 -5.03
N ILE A 147 -22.90 9.98 -3.87
CA ILE A 147 -22.20 11.24 -3.61
C ILE A 147 -20.88 11.00 -2.86
N CYS A 148 -19.94 11.95 -2.95
CA CYS A 148 -18.62 11.79 -2.34
C CYS A 148 -18.65 11.58 -0.82
N GLY A 149 -19.60 12.20 -0.12
CA GLY A 149 -19.76 12.03 1.32
C GLY A 149 -20.08 10.58 1.70
N GLU A 150 -21.00 9.93 0.98
CA GLU A 150 -21.36 8.52 1.19
C GLU A 150 -20.17 7.60 0.93
N CYS A 151 -19.44 7.83 -0.16
CA CYS A 151 -18.24 7.05 -0.49
C CYS A 151 -17.14 7.20 0.58
N LYS A 152 -16.97 8.42 1.11
CA LYS A 152 -16.05 8.71 2.23
C LYS A 152 -16.48 7.99 3.51
N SER A 153 -17.78 7.98 3.85
CA SER A 153 -18.29 7.26 5.01
C SER A 153 -18.02 5.75 4.94
N ILE A 154 -18.21 5.14 3.76
CA ILE A 154 -17.93 3.71 3.54
C ILE A 154 -16.44 3.42 3.79
N LEU A 155 -15.55 4.22 3.17
CA LEU A 155 -14.11 4.05 3.35
C LEU A 155 -13.68 4.30 4.80
N ALA A 156 -14.17 5.37 5.43
CA ALA A 156 -13.82 5.73 6.79
C ALA A 156 -14.15 4.61 7.78
N LYS A 157 -15.32 3.97 7.63
CA LYS A 157 -15.69 2.80 8.43
C LYS A 157 -14.70 1.65 8.26
N LYS A 158 -14.37 1.29 7.02
CA LYS A 158 -13.43 0.19 6.72
C LYS A 158 -12.02 0.48 7.25
N VAL A 159 -11.55 1.72 7.10
CA VAL A 159 -10.26 2.18 7.66
C VAL A 159 -10.26 2.08 9.18
N LYS A 160 -11.34 2.53 9.85
CA LYS A 160 -11.49 2.45 11.30
C LYS A 160 -11.44 1.00 11.78
N ASP A 161 -12.24 0.13 11.17
CA ASP A 161 -12.29 -1.30 11.52
C ASP A 161 -10.90 -1.96 11.34
N PHE A 162 -10.22 -1.64 10.22
CA PHE A 162 -8.85 -2.10 9.97
C PHE A 162 -7.86 -1.63 11.03
N LEU A 163 -7.87 -0.34 11.40
CA LEU A 163 -6.93 0.21 12.37
C LEU A 163 -7.11 -0.39 13.76
N VAL A 164 -8.36 -0.54 14.21
CA VAL A 164 -8.66 -1.19 15.50
C VAL A 164 -8.10 -2.61 15.53
N GLU A 165 -8.36 -3.39 14.49
CA GLU A 165 -7.88 -4.77 14.43
C GLU A 165 -6.36 -4.85 14.26
N HIS A 166 -5.76 -4.00 13.44
CA HIS A 166 -4.32 -3.91 13.25
C HIS A 166 -3.61 -3.57 14.57
N GLN A 167 -4.09 -2.55 15.29
CA GLN A 167 -3.51 -2.12 16.57
C GLN A 167 -3.64 -3.21 17.63
N ARG A 168 -4.78 -3.91 17.68
CA ARG A 168 -4.96 -5.08 18.56
C ARG A 168 -3.95 -6.19 18.26
N LYS A 169 -3.75 -6.53 16.97
CA LYS A 169 -2.75 -7.54 16.55
C LYS A 169 -1.33 -7.08 16.86
N ARG A 170 -1.01 -5.80 16.63
CA ARG A 170 0.29 -5.20 16.91
C ARG A 170 0.66 -5.30 18.39
N GLU A 171 -0.29 -5.03 19.29
CA GLU A 171 -0.05 -5.15 20.73
C GLU A 171 0.23 -6.60 21.14
N LYS A 172 -0.48 -7.57 20.57
CA LYS A 172 -0.19 -9.00 20.78
C LYS A 172 1.19 -9.40 20.25
N ALA A 173 1.59 -8.86 19.11
CA ALA A 173 2.85 -9.19 18.45
C ALA A 173 4.08 -8.82 19.30
N LYS A 174 3.97 -7.86 20.23
CA LYS A 174 5.08 -7.49 21.14
C LYS A 174 5.64 -8.67 21.93
N ASN A 175 4.80 -9.64 22.27
CA ASN A 175 5.19 -10.78 23.10
C ASN A 175 5.83 -11.93 22.31
N VAL A 176 5.74 -11.90 20.98
CA VAL A 176 6.20 -13.00 20.11
C VAL A 176 7.22 -12.53 19.08
N VAL A 177 7.57 -11.24 19.06
CA VAL A 177 8.47 -10.67 18.04
C VAL A 177 9.84 -11.35 18.03
N GLU A 178 10.32 -11.76 19.21
CA GLU A 178 11.61 -12.44 19.37
C GLU A 178 11.65 -13.80 18.67
N GLU A 179 10.51 -14.50 18.60
CA GLU A 179 10.38 -15.81 17.93
C GLU A 179 10.60 -15.74 16.41
N TYR A 180 10.54 -14.54 15.81
CA TYR A 180 10.68 -14.34 14.36
C TYR A 180 12.06 -13.83 13.95
N PHE A 181 12.96 -13.54 14.90
CA PHE A 181 14.35 -13.27 14.56
C PHE A 181 15.08 -14.59 14.31
N LEU A 182 15.93 -14.60 13.29
CA LEU A 182 16.85 -15.72 13.08
C LEU A 182 17.86 -15.71 14.24
N GLU A 183 17.91 -16.79 14.99
CA GLU A 183 19.06 -17.09 15.85
C GLU A 183 20.20 -17.50 14.92
N VAL A 184 21.16 -16.60 14.72
CA VAL A 184 22.35 -16.81 13.87
C VAL A 184 23.58 -16.94 14.76
#